data_AF-R4L9K4-F1
#
_entry.id   AF-R4L9K4-F1
#
_cell.length_a   1.000
_cell.length_b   1.000
_cell.length_c   1.000
_cell.angle_alpha   90.00
_cell.angle_beta   90.00
_cell.angle_gamma   90.00
#
_symmetry.space_group_name_H-M   'P 1'
#
loop_
_entity.id
_entity.type
_entity.pdbx_description
1 polymer ?
#
loop_
_entity_poly.entity_id
_entity_poly.type
_entity_poly.pdbx_seq_one_letter_code
_entity_poly.pdbx_strand_id
1 'polypeptide(L)' 'MPRPERVLDTTGGKVERFAAQLRELRERAGRPGYRELARRAHYSVTTLSVAAAGRKLPS' A
#
# COMPACT_ATOMS: atom_id res chain seq x y z
N MET A 1 -13.84 13.15 -1.38
CA MET A 1 -13.37 12.76 -2.73
C MET A 1 -12.25 11.72 -2.58
N PRO A 2 -12.50 10.43 -2.83
CA PRO A 2 -11.47 9.40 -2.76
C PRO A 2 -10.47 9.63 -3.91
N ARG A 3 -9.21 9.91 -3.57
CA ARG A 3 -8.16 10.16 -4.57
C ARG A 3 -7.93 8.85 -5.32
N PRO A 4 -8.12 8.80 -6.65
CA PRO A 4 -7.92 7.58 -7.41
C PRO A 4 -6.49 7.08 -7.19
N GLU A 5 -6.36 5.83 -6.77
CA GLU A 5 -5.08 5.21 -6.52
C GLU A 5 -4.28 5.22 -7.81
N ARG A 6 -3.09 5.83 -7.75
CA ARG A 6 -2.21 5.99 -8.89
C ARG A 6 -1.89 4.62 -9.49
N VAL A 7 -1.92 4.57 -10.82
CA VAL A 7 -1.49 3.41 -11.61
C VAL A 7 -0.07 3.08 -11.14
N LEU A 8 0.08 1.89 -10.58
CA LEU A 8 1.38 1.32 -10.30
C LEU A 8 1.88 0.86 -11.66
N ASP A 9 2.92 1.49 -12.20
CA ASP A 9 3.79 0.77 -13.12
C ASP A 9 4.18 -0.54 -12.42
N THR A 10 4.14 -1.64 -13.16
CA THR A 10 4.28 -3.00 -12.61
C THR A 10 5.55 -3.67 -13.16
N THR A 11 6.55 -2.87 -13.54
CA THR A 11 7.61 -3.23 -14.48
C THR A 11 9.01 -3.29 -13.83
N GLY A 12 9.20 -2.88 -12.56
CA GLY A 12 10.57 -2.62 -12.06
C GLY A 12 11.13 -3.41 -10.88
N GLY A 13 10.36 -3.80 -9.86
CA GLY A 13 10.99 -4.25 -8.61
C GLY A 13 10.09 -4.79 -7.50
N LYS A 14 10.75 -5.38 -6.49
CA LYS A 14 10.15 -5.96 -5.26
C LYS A 14 9.09 -5.06 -4.60
N VAL A 15 9.22 -3.75 -4.78
CA VAL A 15 8.30 -2.71 -4.28
C VAL A 15 6.91 -2.78 -4.95
N GLU A 16 6.83 -2.94 -6.27
CA GLU A 16 5.54 -2.97 -6.99
C GLU A 16 4.77 -4.26 -6.66
N ARG A 17 5.48 -5.38 -6.54
CA ARG A 17 4.90 -6.66 -6.11
C ARG A 17 4.33 -6.57 -4.69
N PHE A 18 5.06 -5.94 -3.78
CA PHE A 18 4.57 -5.66 -2.44
C PHE A 18 3.36 -4.73 -2.45
N ALA A 19 3.37 -3.68 -3.29
CA ALA A 19 2.24 -2.76 -3.43
C ALA A 19 0.97 -3.48 -3.92
N ALA A 20 1.10 -4.39 -4.89
CA ALA A 20 0.01 -5.23 -5.38
C ALA A 20 -0.53 -6.16 -4.28
N GLN A 21 0.35 -6.86 -3.56
CA GLN A 21 -0.04 -7.73 -2.44
C GLN A 21 -0.72 -6.95 -1.30
N LEU A 22 -0.25 -5.74 -1.00
CA LEU A 22 -0.84 -4.88 0.01
C LEU A 22 -2.26 -4.43 -0.39
N ARG A 23 -2.47 -4.10 -1.67
CA ARG A 23 -3.80 -3.79 -2.21
C ARG A 23 -4.72 -5.00 -2.13
N GLU A 24 -4.24 -6.18 -2.50
CA GLU A 24 -5.02 -7.42 -2.42
C GLU A 24 -5.41 -7.76 -0.97
N LEU A 25 -4.46 -7.66 -0.04
CA LEU A 25 -4.72 -7.82 1.40
C LEU A 25 -5.79 -6.82 1.87
N ARG A 26 -5.74 -5.57 1.38
CA ARG A 26 -6.72 -4.54 1.72
C ARG A 26 -8.10 -4.87 1.19
N GLU A 27 -8.22 -5.36 -0.05
CA GLU A 27 -9.52 -5.80 -0.59
C GLU A 27 -10.06 -7.00 0.20
N ARG A 28 -9.23 -8.00 0.52
CA ARG A 28 -9.61 -9.16 1.34
C ARG A 28 -10.03 -8.77 2.76
N ALA A 29 -9.43 -7.73 3.32
CA ALA A 29 -9.75 -7.20 4.65
C ALA A 29 -10.96 -6.24 4.67
N GLY A 30 -11.63 -6.01 3.53
CA GLY A 30 -12.81 -5.13 3.47
C GLY A 30 -12.49 -3.64 3.33
N ARG A 31 -11.37 -3.30 2.68
CA ARG A 31 -10.90 -1.92 2.43
C ARG A 31 -10.60 -1.08 3.68
N PRO A 32 -9.86 -1.60 4.68
CA PRO A 32 -9.42 -0.77 5.80
C PRO A 32 -8.54 0.38 5.30
N GLY A 33 -8.73 1.58 5.86
CA GLY A 33 -7.92 2.74 5.52
C GLY A 33 -6.45 2.56 5.92
N TYR A 34 -5.54 3.31 5.30
CA TYR A 34 -4.10 3.23 5.59
C TYR A 34 -3.75 3.49 7.06
N ARG A 35 -4.56 4.27 7.79
CA ARG A 35 -4.42 4.48 9.25
C ARG A 35 -4.67 3.22 10.07
N GLU A 36 -5.65 2.43 9.68
CA GLU A 36 -6.01 1.18 10.35
C GLU A 36 -4.94 0.11 10.09
N LEU A 37 -4.49 0.01 8.83
CA LEU A 37 -3.37 -0.86 8.44
C LEU A 37 -2.07 -0.47 9.15
N ALA A 38 -1.76 0.83 9.26
CA ALA A 38 -0.60 1.34 9.98
C ALA A 38 -0.58 0.87 11.43
N ARG A 39 -1.73 0.99 12.10
CA ARG A 39 -1.90 0.56 13.49
C ARG A 39 -1.75 -0.94 13.67
N ARG A 40 -2.21 -1.76 12.71
CA ARG A 40 -2.11 -3.23 12.76
C ARG A 40 -0.73 -3.75 12.37
N ALA A 41 -0.07 -3.10 11.41
CA ALA A 41 1.23 -3.51 10.91
C ALA A 41 2.41 -2.86 11.67
N HIS A 42 2.12 -1.99 12.65
CA HIS A 42 3.11 -1.20 13.39
C HIS A 42 4.02 -0.35 12.49
N TYR A 43 3.49 0.10 11.34
CA TYR A 43 4.17 0.98 10.41
C TYR A 43 3.50 2.34 10.35
N SER A 44 4.25 3.37 9.95
CA SER A 44 3.67 4.69 9.72
C SER A 44 2.73 4.71 8.51
N VAL A 45 1.64 5.48 8.62
CA VAL A 45 0.66 5.70 7.54
C VAL A 45 1.34 6.19 6.26
N THR A 46 2.32 7.09 6.42
CA THR A 46 3.14 7.62 5.32
C THR A 46 3.94 6.53 4.64
N THR A 47 4.60 5.65 5.41
CA THR A 47 5.34 4.49 4.88
C THR A 47 4.44 3.56 4.08
N LEU A 48 3.26 3.20 4.62
CA LEU A 48 2.29 2.38 3.90
C LEU A 48 1.74 3.05 2.64
N SER A 49 1.46 4.36 2.70
CA SER A 49 0.99 5.11 1.53
C SER A 49 2.05 5.20 0.44
N VAL A 50 3.32 5.35 0.80
CA VAL A 50 4.45 5.37 -0.14
C VAL A 50 4.69 3.98 -0.73
N ALA A 51 4.55 2.93 0.08
CA ALA A 51 4.65 1.54 -0.37
C ALA A 51 3.50 1.15 -1.30
N ALA A 52 2.26 1.52 -0.97
CA ALA A 52 1.08 1.30 -1.82
C ALA A 52 1.09 2.12 -3.12
N ALA A 53 1.92 3.18 -3.16
CA ALA A 53 2.21 3.97 -4.36
C ALA A 53 3.40 3.43 -5.16
N GLY A 54 4.02 2.32 -4.75
CA GLY A 54 5.11 1.66 -5.48
C GLY A 54 6.45 2.38 -5.39
N ARG A 55 6.62 3.31 -4.44
CA ARG A 55 7.83 4.15 -4.36
C ARG A 55 8.93 3.57 -3.47
N LYS A 56 8.60 2.90 -2.37
CA LYS A 56 9.58 2.33 -1.43
C LYS A 56 8.98 1.18 -0.61
N LEU A 57 9.75 0.15 -0.31
CA LEU A 57 9.38 -0.85 0.68
C LEU A 57 9.31 -0.22 2.09
N PRO A 58 8.34 -0.61 2.93
CA PRO A 58 8.38 -0.26 4.34
C PRO A 58 9.65 -0.84 4.96
N SER A 59 10.46 0.02 5.57
CA SER A 59 11.65 -0.33 6.35
C SER A 59 11.45 0.10 7.79
#